data_AF-A0AAI9T3J6-F1
#
_entry.id   AF-A0AAI9T3J6-F1
#
_cell.length_a   1.000
_cell.length_b   1.000
_cell.length_c   1.000
_cell.angle_alpha   90.00
_cell.angle_beta   90.00
_cell.angle_gamma   90.00
#
_symmetry.space_group_name_H-M   'P 1'
#
loop_
_entity.id
_entity.type
_entity.pdbx_description
1 polymer ?
#
loop_
_entity_poly.entity_id
_entity_poly.type
_entity_poly.pdbx_seq_one_letter_code
_entity_poly.pdbx_strand_id
1 'polypeptide(L)'
;MKKSTKKWWVLNINLIFLVVLLLSFILYILHCACGNSKLTIDSVKHPVLLSSMINEDDLGTINTNGIHIPTQSDIKNKLKTKYHNLNINDINISNITQWNAKITARDESSYIGEMGIKYTLDKTTTDDSISLQLNLFYQETNYWCGPATLQMIVHYFTGKKISQQELSYQMNTETYHGTIPEDMLKSLNALATPNKRRYINKRLHQNFGVTNDEQKMFYYDIKNSLSHNFPVALAIYGRYPWTGNMRHYVVIYGIELAATFENYQYLILDPTLGKVQVKQSEISNLFSLENNGRISIYN
;
A
#
# COMPACT_ATOMS: atom_id res chain seq x y z
N MET A 1 60.05 -65.00 71.56
CA MET A 1 59.38 -63.79 70.99
C MET A 1 58.76 -64.11 69.64
N LYS A 2 57.44 -64.36 69.56
CA LYS A 2 56.70 -64.42 68.28
C LYS A 2 55.19 -64.48 68.57
N LYS A 3 54.49 -63.33 68.53
CA LYS A 3 53.04 -63.20 68.28
C LYS A 3 52.60 -61.73 68.39
N SER A 4 52.68 -60.96 67.30
CA SER A 4 51.88 -59.72 67.17
C SER A 4 51.59 -59.27 65.73
N THR A 5 51.86 -60.08 64.70
CA THR A 5 51.70 -59.66 63.29
C THR A 5 50.27 -59.77 62.75
N LYS A 6 49.39 -60.58 63.37
CA LYS A 6 48.01 -60.78 62.87
C LYS A 6 47.05 -59.62 63.15
N LYS A 7 47.24 -58.85 64.25
CA LYS A 7 46.34 -57.72 64.58
C LYS A 7 46.52 -56.51 63.65
N TRP A 8 47.74 -56.29 63.14
CA TRP A 8 48.04 -55.15 62.27
C TRP A 8 47.41 -55.30 60.88
N TRP A 9 47.35 -56.54 60.36
CA TRP A 9 46.70 -56.84 59.08
C TRP A 9 45.18 -56.65 59.10
N VAL A 10 44.50 -57.05 60.17
CA VAL A 10 43.04 -56.88 60.29
C VAL A 10 42.66 -55.40 60.43
N LEU A 11 43.48 -54.60 61.11
CA LEU A 11 43.24 -53.16 61.25
C LEU A 11 43.34 -52.44 59.90
N ASN A 12 44.33 -52.79 59.08
CA ASN A 12 44.52 -52.20 57.75
C ASN A 12 43.40 -52.56 56.78
N ILE A 13 42.89 -53.80 56.82
CA ILE A 13 41.78 -54.21 55.94
C ILE A 13 40.50 -53.45 56.27
N ASN A 14 40.18 -53.28 57.56
CA ASN A 14 39.00 -52.52 57.98
C ASN A 14 39.11 -51.03 57.60
N LEU A 15 40.31 -50.45 57.68
CA LEU A 15 40.55 -49.07 57.28
C LEU A 15 40.39 -48.88 55.76
N ILE A 16 40.90 -49.81 54.96
CA ILE A 16 40.73 -49.81 53.50
C ILE A 16 39.23 -49.88 53.15
N PHE A 17 38.48 -50.76 53.81
CA PHE A 17 37.05 -50.91 53.56
C PHE A 17 36.27 -49.63 53.89
N LEU A 18 36.61 -48.97 55.00
CA LEU A 18 36.01 -47.70 55.39
C LEU A 18 36.27 -46.60 54.36
N VAL A 19 37.51 -46.49 53.87
CA VAL A 19 37.91 -45.50 52.87
C VAL A 19 37.17 -45.71 51.55
N VAL A 20 37.06 -46.97 51.09
CA VAL A 20 36.32 -47.31 49.86
C VAL A 20 34.84 -46.95 49.99
N LEU A 21 34.24 -47.21 51.15
CA LEU A 21 32.83 -46.91 51.41
C LEU A 21 32.57 -45.39 51.46
N LEU A 22 33.50 -44.63 52.03
CA LEU A 22 33.43 -43.16 52.05
C LEU A 22 33.58 -42.55 50.66
N LEU A 23 34.52 -43.06 49.85
CA LEU A 23 34.72 -42.64 48.46
C LEU A 23 33.50 -42.91 47.59
N SER A 24 32.89 -44.10 47.74
CA SER A 24 31.68 -44.45 46.98
C SER A 24 30.47 -43.61 47.42
N PHE A 25 30.36 -43.27 48.71
CA PHE A 25 29.34 -42.33 49.19
C PHE A 25 29.54 -40.90 48.67
N ILE A 26 30.79 -40.40 48.65
CA ILE A 26 31.12 -39.08 48.08
C ILE A 26 30.82 -39.04 46.59
N LEU A 27 31.20 -40.08 45.84
CA LEU A 27 30.87 -40.21 44.41
C LEU A 27 29.36 -40.28 44.17
N TYR A 28 28.61 -40.94 45.04
CA TYR A 28 27.15 -40.98 44.97
C TYR A 28 26.54 -39.60 45.22
N ILE A 29 27.00 -38.86 46.24
CA ILE A 29 26.56 -37.48 46.48
C ILE A 29 26.90 -36.58 45.28
N LEU A 30 28.10 -36.69 44.70
CA LEU A 30 28.49 -35.97 43.49
C LEU A 30 27.62 -36.34 42.29
N HIS A 31 27.29 -37.61 42.12
CA HIS A 31 26.37 -38.07 41.08
C HIS A 31 24.95 -37.53 41.31
N CYS A 32 24.46 -37.45 42.55
CA CYS A 32 23.17 -36.86 42.86
C CYS A 32 23.17 -35.33 42.68
N ALA A 33 24.28 -34.64 43.01
CA ALA A 33 24.42 -33.20 42.87
C ALA A 33 24.63 -32.76 41.41
N CYS A 34 25.40 -33.51 40.62
CA CYS A 34 25.70 -33.21 39.22
C CYS A 34 24.75 -33.90 38.21
N GLY A 35 24.15 -35.04 38.58
CA GLY A 35 23.34 -35.86 37.67
C GLY A 35 21.89 -35.40 37.49
N ASN A 36 21.42 -34.44 38.31
CA ASN A 36 20.06 -33.92 38.23
C ASN A 36 19.96 -32.46 37.77
N SER A 37 21.07 -31.78 37.47
CA SER A 37 21.01 -30.53 36.73
C SER A 37 20.92 -30.82 35.23
N LYS A 38 19.77 -31.37 34.80
CA LYS A 38 19.28 -31.12 33.46
C LYS A 38 18.88 -29.64 33.46
N LEU A 39 19.89 -28.77 33.38
CA LEU A 39 19.74 -27.39 32.95
C LEU A 39 19.20 -27.48 31.52
N THR A 40 17.89 -27.55 31.40
CA THR A 40 17.21 -27.00 30.23
C THR A 40 17.56 -25.53 30.26
N ILE A 41 18.66 -25.17 29.58
CA ILE A 41 18.78 -23.85 28.99
C ILE A 41 17.63 -23.84 27.98
N ASP A 42 16.44 -23.46 28.44
CA ASP A 42 15.46 -22.85 27.58
C ASP A 42 16.25 -21.75 26.90
N SER A 43 16.61 -21.96 25.63
CA SER A 43 17.28 -20.93 24.87
C SER A 43 16.36 -19.74 24.94
N VAL A 44 16.76 -18.72 25.69
CA VAL A 44 16.04 -17.45 25.75
C VAL A 44 16.07 -16.96 24.32
N LYS A 45 14.98 -17.22 23.61
CA LYS A 45 14.84 -16.85 22.21
C LYS A 45 14.76 -15.34 22.22
N HIS A 46 15.91 -14.70 22.00
CA HIS A 46 15.95 -13.26 21.92
C HIS A 46 15.09 -12.82 20.73
N PRO A 47 14.20 -11.83 20.93
CA PRO A 47 13.34 -11.37 19.86
C PRO A 47 14.18 -10.82 18.71
N VAL A 48 13.74 -11.08 17.49
CA VAL A 48 14.44 -10.70 16.26
C VAL A 48 13.93 -9.35 15.78
N LEU A 49 14.81 -8.47 15.29
CA LEU A 49 14.37 -7.21 14.68
C LEU A 49 13.52 -7.46 13.43
N LEU A 50 12.38 -6.79 13.32
CA LEU A 50 11.52 -6.94 12.13
C LEU A 50 12.25 -6.57 10.84
N SER A 51 13.09 -5.54 10.87
CA SER A 51 13.88 -5.08 9.72
C SER A 51 14.92 -6.11 9.25
N SER A 52 15.30 -7.09 10.08
CA SER A 52 16.16 -8.19 9.60
C SER A 52 15.38 -9.32 8.94
N MET A 53 14.07 -9.42 9.18
CA MET A 53 13.19 -10.42 8.57
C MET A 53 12.55 -9.92 7.27
N ILE A 54 12.33 -8.60 7.16
CA ILE A 54 11.70 -7.94 6.02
C ILE A 54 12.77 -7.09 5.34
N ASN A 55 13.40 -7.65 4.31
CA ASN A 55 14.51 -7.03 3.59
C ASN A 55 14.08 -6.03 2.49
N GLU A 56 12.79 -5.92 2.21
CA GLU A 56 12.21 -4.97 1.26
C GLU A 56 10.91 -4.42 1.85
N ASP A 57 10.75 -3.10 1.91
CA ASP A 57 9.58 -2.47 2.52
C ASP A 57 8.37 -2.41 1.58
N ASP A 58 8.56 -2.57 0.28
CA ASP A 58 7.48 -2.69 -0.71
C ASP A 58 7.02 -4.15 -0.84
N LEU A 59 5.76 -4.43 -0.52
CA LEU A 59 5.15 -5.75 -0.67
C LEU A 59 4.71 -6.06 -2.10
N GLY A 60 4.75 -5.07 -3.00
CA GLY A 60 4.20 -5.14 -4.34
C GLY A 60 2.68 -5.09 -4.34
N THR A 61 2.06 -5.82 -5.26
CA THR A 61 0.61 -5.79 -5.48
C THR A 61 -0.15 -6.68 -4.50
N ILE A 62 -1.15 -6.11 -3.82
CA ILE A 62 -2.12 -6.78 -2.95
C ILE A 62 -3.47 -6.77 -3.66
N ASN A 63 -4.02 -7.95 -3.89
CA ASN A 63 -5.37 -8.08 -4.44
C ASN A 63 -6.37 -7.80 -3.32
N THR A 64 -7.36 -6.97 -3.59
CA THR A 64 -8.44 -6.66 -2.65
C THR A 64 -9.78 -7.01 -3.29
N ASN A 65 -10.77 -7.34 -2.47
CA ASN A 65 -12.14 -7.58 -2.93
C ASN A 65 -12.87 -6.25 -3.24
N GLY A 66 -12.23 -5.34 -3.98
CA GLY A 66 -12.79 -4.02 -4.34
C GLY A 66 -12.70 -2.93 -3.27
N ILE A 67 -12.42 -3.28 -2.00
CA ILE A 67 -12.33 -2.32 -0.88
C ILE A 67 -11.12 -1.39 -1.05
N HIS A 68 -11.29 -0.09 -0.80
CA HIS A 68 -10.29 0.95 -1.06
C HIS A 68 -9.06 0.94 -0.14
N ILE A 69 -9.10 0.13 0.91
CA ILE A 69 -8.02 -0.06 1.89
C ILE A 69 -7.92 -1.57 2.12
N PRO A 70 -6.73 -2.20 2.00
CA PRO A 70 -6.59 -3.63 2.21
C PRO A 70 -6.90 -3.96 3.67
N THR A 71 -7.42 -5.15 3.92
CA THR A 71 -7.63 -5.61 5.29
C THR A 71 -6.28 -6.00 5.92
N GLN A 72 -6.25 -6.07 7.26
CA GLN A 72 -5.10 -6.66 7.96
C GLN A 72 -4.82 -8.09 7.47
N SER A 73 -5.85 -8.85 7.11
CA SER A 73 -5.72 -10.21 6.56
C SER A 73 -4.99 -10.21 5.21
N ASP A 74 -5.35 -9.31 4.30
CA ASP A 74 -4.74 -9.21 2.96
C ASP A 74 -3.24 -8.92 3.07
N ILE A 75 -2.87 -7.96 3.91
CA ILE A 75 -1.47 -7.60 4.15
C ILE A 75 -0.73 -8.77 4.83
N LYS A 76 -1.35 -9.42 5.82
CA LYS A 76 -0.76 -10.59 6.49
C LYS A 76 -0.50 -11.73 5.52
N ASN A 77 -1.45 -12.02 4.64
CA ASN A 77 -1.30 -13.04 3.60
C ASN A 77 -0.15 -12.68 2.66
N LYS A 78 -0.07 -11.42 2.20
CA LYS A 78 1.02 -10.98 1.32
C LYS A 78 2.39 -11.09 2.00
N LEU A 79 2.51 -10.68 3.26
CA LEU A 79 3.73 -10.82 4.06
C LEU A 79 4.14 -12.29 4.19
N LYS A 80 3.20 -13.19 4.49
CA LYS A 80 3.46 -14.63 4.60
C LYS A 80 3.93 -15.24 3.28
N THR A 81 3.38 -14.79 2.16
CA THR A 81 3.78 -15.24 0.82
C THR A 81 5.18 -14.71 0.46
N LYS A 82 5.51 -13.46 0.80
CA LYS A 82 6.81 -12.85 0.45
C LYS A 82 7.94 -13.26 1.39
N TYR A 83 7.64 -13.44 2.68
CA TYR A 83 8.61 -13.74 3.74
C TYR A 83 8.22 -15.03 4.46
N HIS A 84 8.59 -16.18 3.88
CA HIS A 84 8.19 -17.49 4.40
C HIS A 84 8.64 -17.80 5.84
N ASN A 85 9.73 -17.17 6.29
CA ASN A 85 10.27 -17.34 7.64
C ASN A 85 9.61 -16.40 8.68
N LEU A 86 8.76 -15.48 8.23
CA LEU A 86 8.06 -14.56 9.11
C LEU A 86 6.84 -15.26 9.73
N ASN A 87 6.84 -15.42 11.05
CA ASN A 87 5.66 -15.86 11.78
C ASN A 87 4.61 -14.74 11.84
N ILE A 88 3.66 -14.78 10.91
CA ILE A 88 2.65 -13.71 10.77
C ILE A 88 1.70 -13.57 11.96
N ASN A 89 1.61 -14.61 12.79
CA ASN A 89 0.80 -14.55 14.01
C ASN A 89 1.40 -13.55 14.99
N ASP A 90 2.71 -13.42 15.08
CA ASP A 90 3.36 -12.53 16.06
C ASP A 90 3.48 -11.09 15.53
N ILE A 91 2.73 -10.77 14.47
CA ILE A 91 2.73 -9.47 13.80
C ILE A 91 1.39 -8.76 14.00
N ASN A 92 1.46 -7.48 14.35
CA ASN A 92 0.34 -6.56 14.33
C ASN A 92 0.48 -5.56 13.18
N ILE A 93 -0.66 -5.19 12.59
CA ILE A 93 -0.73 -4.24 11.46
C ILE A 93 -1.69 -3.13 11.87
N SER A 94 -1.24 -1.89 11.73
CA SER A 94 -1.99 -0.69 12.10
C SER A 94 -1.75 0.42 11.07
N ASN A 95 -2.45 1.54 11.22
CA ASN A 95 -2.35 2.72 10.33
C ASN A 95 -2.44 2.33 8.85
N ILE A 96 -3.39 1.45 8.53
CA ILE A 96 -3.56 0.93 7.18
C ILE A 96 -4.17 2.03 6.32
N THR A 97 -3.46 2.40 5.27
CA THR A 97 -3.91 3.31 4.23
C THR A 97 -3.99 2.58 2.89
N GLN A 98 -4.34 3.30 1.84
CA GLN A 98 -4.33 2.81 0.47
C GLN A 98 -2.94 2.40 -0.07
N TRP A 99 -1.84 2.89 0.52
CA TRP A 99 -0.48 2.69 -0.02
C TRP A 99 0.51 2.10 0.97
N ASN A 100 0.18 2.17 2.25
CA ASN A 100 1.11 1.80 3.31
C ASN A 100 0.38 1.34 4.55
N ALA A 101 1.10 0.60 5.37
CA ALA A 101 0.68 0.25 6.71
C ALA A 101 1.89 0.24 7.63
N LYS A 102 1.64 0.24 8.94
CA LYS A 102 2.67 0.08 9.97
C LYS A 102 2.64 -1.35 10.50
N ILE A 103 3.79 -2.00 10.49
CA ILE A 103 4.03 -3.31 11.09
C ILE A 103 4.70 -3.12 12.45
N THR A 104 4.18 -3.83 13.44
CA THR A 104 4.76 -3.93 14.80
C THR A 104 4.73 -5.38 15.25
N ALA A 105 5.59 -5.74 16.20
CA ALA A 105 5.47 -7.01 16.89
C ALA A 105 4.15 -7.03 17.70
N ARG A 106 3.46 -8.17 17.74
CA ARG A 106 2.29 -8.35 18.61
C ARG A 106 2.70 -8.30 20.08
N ASP A 107 3.82 -8.95 20.37
CA ASP A 107 4.50 -8.95 21.65
C ASP A 107 6.02 -9.01 21.37
N GLU A 108 6.81 -8.49 22.31
CA GLU A 108 8.27 -8.43 22.17
C GLU A 108 8.96 -9.78 22.45
N SER A 109 8.22 -10.89 22.34
CA SER A 109 8.76 -12.24 22.60
C SER A 109 9.41 -12.86 21.37
N SER A 110 8.82 -12.67 20.18
CA SER A 110 9.35 -13.18 18.91
C SER A 110 10.05 -12.11 18.10
N TYR A 111 9.52 -10.89 18.10
CA TYR A 111 10.01 -9.79 17.28
C TYR A 111 10.09 -8.49 18.05
N ILE A 112 10.96 -7.57 17.64
CA ILE A 112 11.04 -6.21 18.16
C ILE A 112 11.15 -5.19 17.02
N GLY A 113 10.80 -3.95 17.35
CA GLY A 113 10.84 -2.80 16.43
C GLY A 113 9.54 -2.57 15.67
N GLU A 114 9.56 -1.54 14.84
CA GLU A 114 8.46 -1.14 13.98
C GLU A 114 8.97 -0.76 12.60
N MET A 115 8.14 -0.97 11.59
CA MET A 115 8.47 -0.50 10.24
C MET A 115 7.22 -0.14 9.44
N GLY A 116 7.38 0.85 8.58
CA GLY A 116 6.41 1.12 7.51
C GLY A 116 6.61 0.13 6.37
N ILE A 117 5.51 -0.35 5.81
CA ILE A 117 5.49 -1.10 4.55
C ILE A 117 4.71 -0.32 3.51
N LYS A 118 5.05 -0.54 2.25
CA LYS A 118 4.38 0.02 1.08
C LYS A 118 3.77 -1.11 0.26
N TYR A 119 2.73 -0.80 -0.48
CA TYR A 119 2.10 -1.73 -1.40
C TYR A 119 1.29 -0.99 -2.45
N THR A 120 0.82 -1.78 -3.41
CA THR A 120 -0.12 -1.39 -4.45
C THR A 120 -1.39 -2.20 -4.31
N LEU A 121 -2.55 -1.60 -4.58
CA LEU A 121 -3.79 -2.37 -4.69
C LEU A 121 -4.04 -2.76 -6.14
N ASP A 122 -4.40 -4.02 -6.35
CA ASP A 122 -5.04 -4.49 -7.57
C ASP A 122 -6.51 -4.78 -7.26
N LYS A 123 -7.38 -4.05 -7.96
CA LYS A 123 -8.84 -4.14 -7.90
C LYS A 123 -9.42 -4.58 -9.24
N THR A 124 -8.60 -5.11 -10.15
CA THR A 124 -9.03 -5.50 -11.50
C THR A 124 -9.97 -6.69 -11.51
N THR A 125 -10.05 -7.45 -10.41
CA THR A 125 -10.85 -8.68 -10.29
C THR A 125 -12.31 -8.47 -9.92
N THR A 126 -12.76 -7.24 -9.64
CA THR A 126 -14.15 -6.93 -9.27
C THR A 126 -14.82 -6.04 -10.33
N ASP A 127 -16.00 -6.46 -10.83
CA ASP A 127 -16.96 -5.60 -11.52
C ASP A 127 -17.88 -4.93 -10.49
N ASP A 128 -17.27 -4.16 -9.60
CA ASP A 128 -17.97 -3.35 -8.62
C ASP A 128 -17.74 -1.86 -8.91
N SER A 129 -18.63 -1.01 -8.38
CA SER A 129 -18.44 0.44 -8.36
C SER A 129 -17.12 0.79 -7.65
N ILE A 130 -16.35 1.73 -8.20
CA ILE A 130 -15.06 2.19 -7.66
C ILE A 130 -15.17 3.68 -7.37
N SER A 131 -14.75 4.14 -6.19
CA SER A 131 -14.65 5.57 -5.90
C SER A 131 -13.43 5.88 -5.05
N LEU A 132 -12.70 6.95 -5.37
CA LEU A 132 -11.55 7.40 -4.60
C LEU A 132 -11.98 8.58 -3.71
N GLN A 133 -11.46 8.64 -2.48
CA GLN A 133 -11.81 9.70 -1.53
C GLN A 133 -10.99 10.96 -1.81
N LEU A 134 -11.51 11.82 -2.70
CA LEU A 134 -10.88 13.10 -3.06
C LEU A 134 -11.65 14.27 -2.48
N ASN A 135 -10.90 15.31 -2.09
CA ASN A 135 -11.48 16.60 -1.73
C ASN A 135 -11.69 17.43 -2.99
N LEU A 136 -12.86 18.06 -3.10
CA LEU A 136 -13.14 19.05 -4.14
C LEU A 136 -12.41 20.36 -3.82
N PHE A 137 -11.70 20.91 -4.80
CA PHE A 137 -11.18 22.27 -4.76
C PHE A 137 -11.70 23.05 -5.96
N TYR A 138 -12.43 24.14 -5.70
CA TYR A 138 -12.93 25.03 -6.74
C TYR A 138 -11.79 25.86 -7.33
N GLN A 139 -11.84 26.15 -8.63
CA GLN A 139 -10.85 27.03 -9.27
C GLN A 139 -10.95 28.46 -8.73
N GLU A 140 -9.80 29.08 -8.44
CA GLU A 140 -9.74 30.43 -7.87
C GLU A 140 -9.85 31.53 -8.95
N THR A 141 -9.65 31.18 -10.22
CA THR A 141 -9.82 32.07 -11.39
C THR A 141 -10.57 31.34 -12.51
N ASN A 142 -11.00 32.06 -13.55
CA ASN A 142 -11.72 31.48 -14.69
C ASN A 142 -10.85 30.61 -15.64
N TYR A 143 -9.52 30.58 -15.47
CA TYR A 143 -8.58 29.80 -16.30
C TYR A 143 -7.75 28.79 -15.50
N TRP A 144 -8.05 28.61 -14.20
CA TRP A 144 -7.34 27.71 -13.29
C TRP A 144 -7.98 26.33 -13.09
N CYS A 145 -8.78 25.86 -14.05
CA CYS A 145 -9.30 24.49 -14.03
C CYS A 145 -8.20 23.43 -13.97
N GLY A 146 -7.06 23.66 -14.66
CA GLY A 146 -5.86 22.84 -14.56
C GLY A 146 -5.27 22.83 -13.13
N PRO A 147 -4.86 23.99 -12.57
CA PRO A 147 -4.31 24.08 -11.21
C PRO A 147 -5.20 23.46 -10.14
N ALA A 148 -6.51 23.70 -10.19
CA ALA A 148 -7.46 23.08 -9.28
C ALA A 148 -7.52 21.54 -9.43
N THR A 149 -7.53 21.04 -10.68
CA THR A 149 -7.47 19.61 -10.99
C THR A 149 -6.21 18.96 -10.41
N LEU A 150 -5.04 19.58 -10.60
CA LEU A 150 -3.78 19.10 -10.03
C LEU A 150 -3.80 19.16 -8.50
N GLN A 151 -4.36 20.23 -7.91
CA GLN A 151 -4.47 20.38 -6.45
C GLN A 151 -5.27 19.22 -5.83
N MET A 152 -6.40 18.82 -6.42
CA MET A 152 -7.21 17.69 -5.97
C MET A 152 -6.41 16.39 -5.96
N ILE A 153 -5.67 16.11 -7.04
CA ILE A 153 -4.89 14.88 -7.18
C ILE A 153 -3.66 14.88 -6.25
N VAL A 154 -2.92 15.98 -6.17
CA VAL A 154 -1.76 16.10 -5.28
C VAL A 154 -2.17 15.96 -3.82
N HIS A 155 -3.27 16.62 -3.42
CA HIS A 155 -3.79 16.48 -2.07
C HIS A 155 -4.16 15.04 -1.74
N TYR A 156 -4.75 14.30 -2.67
CA TYR A 156 -5.10 12.89 -2.48
C TYR A 156 -3.87 12.00 -2.24
N PHE A 157 -2.78 12.21 -2.97
CA PHE A 157 -1.58 11.40 -2.79
C PHE A 157 -0.73 11.81 -1.58
N THR A 158 -0.69 13.11 -1.27
CA THR A 158 0.29 13.66 -0.32
C THR A 158 -0.31 14.18 0.99
N GLY A 159 -1.63 14.38 1.04
CA GLY A 159 -2.31 15.11 2.11
C GLY A 159 -2.01 16.61 2.14
N LYS A 160 -1.16 17.12 1.24
CA LYS A 160 -0.75 18.54 1.21
C LYS A 160 -1.65 19.34 0.29
N LYS A 161 -2.08 20.51 0.77
CA LYS A 161 -2.79 21.51 -0.03
C LYS A 161 -1.80 22.56 -0.56
N ILE A 162 -1.28 22.36 -1.76
CA ILE A 162 -0.46 23.35 -2.49
C ILE A 162 -1.40 24.40 -3.09
N SER A 163 -1.04 25.69 -3.06
CA SER A 163 -1.89 26.76 -3.60
C SER A 163 -2.08 26.64 -5.12
N GLN A 164 -3.23 27.06 -5.66
CA GLN A 164 -3.45 27.02 -7.11
C GLN A 164 -2.54 27.99 -7.84
N GLN A 165 -2.18 29.11 -7.22
CA GLN A 165 -1.19 30.04 -7.77
C GLN A 165 0.18 29.36 -7.97
N GLU A 166 0.68 28.64 -6.96
CA GLU A 166 1.96 27.92 -7.06
C GLU A 166 1.91 26.83 -8.14
N LEU A 167 0.81 26.05 -8.18
CA LEU A 167 0.60 25.04 -9.22
C LEU A 167 0.46 25.66 -10.61
N SER A 168 -0.11 26.86 -10.72
CA SER A 168 -0.23 27.59 -11.99
C SER A 168 1.14 27.99 -12.54
N TYR A 169 2.07 28.43 -11.69
CA TYR A 169 3.45 28.69 -12.09
C TYR A 169 4.17 27.41 -12.51
N GLN A 170 3.97 26.31 -11.79
CA GLN A 170 4.59 25.03 -12.12
C GLN A 170 4.11 24.47 -13.47
N MET A 171 2.86 24.72 -13.84
CA MET A 171 2.23 24.23 -15.06
C MET A 171 2.23 25.24 -16.21
N ASN A 172 2.92 26.37 -16.08
CA ASN A 172 2.90 27.46 -17.05
C ASN A 172 1.45 27.85 -17.44
N THR A 173 0.54 27.91 -16.48
CA THR A 173 -0.87 28.20 -16.75
C THR A 173 -1.05 29.67 -17.11
N GLU A 174 -1.59 29.93 -18.29
CA GLU A 174 -1.80 31.28 -18.82
C GLU A 174 -3.27 31.66 -18.90
N THR A 175 -3.56 32.96 -18.89
CA THR A 175 -4.94 33.50 -18.93
C THR A 175 -5.69 33.14 -20.21
N TYR A 176 -4.99 33.04 -21.35
CA TYR A 176 -5.62 32.81 -22.65
C TYR A 176 -5.78 31.33 -23.00
N HIS A 177 -4.77 30.51 -22.68
CA HIS A 177 -4.76 29.08 -23.05
C HIS A 177 -5.07 28.13 -21.89
N GLY A 178 -5.08 28.63 -20.64
CA GLY A 178 -5.17 27.79 -19.47
C GLY A 178 -3.90 26.93 -19.32
N THR A 179 -4.08 25.67 -18.93
CA THR A 179 -3.00 24.69 -18.81
C THR A 179 -2.99 23.77 -20.02
N ILE A 180 -1.81 23.51 -20.58
CA ILE A 180 -1.69 22.52 -21.67
C ILE A 180 -1.53 21.10 -21.11
N PRO A 181 -1.97 20.06 -21.84
CA PRO A 181 -1.91 18.67 -21.35
C PRO A 181 -0.52 18.14 -21.01
N GLU A 182 0.52 18.63 -21.69
CA GLU A 182 1.91 18.24 -21.47
C GLU A 182 2.41 18.74 -20.11
N ASP A 183 2.07 19.97 -19.73
CA ASP A 183 2.44 20.56 -18.44
C ASP A 183 1.65 19.96 -17.27
N MET A 184 0.38 19.61 -17.50
CA MET A 184 -0.41 18.81 -16.56
C MET A 184 0.28 17.46 -16.29
N LEU A 185 0.64 16.71 -17.34
CA LEU A 185 1.29 15.41 -17.19
C LEU A 185 2.65 15.51 -16.49
N LYS A 186 3.45 16.50 -16.85
CA LYS A 186 4.75 16.76 -16.23
C LYS A 186 4.58 17.02 -14.73
N SER A 187 3.58 17.82 -14.35
CA SER A 187 3.35 18.22 -12.96
C SER A 187 2.71 17.11 -12.13
N LEU A 188 1.75 16.36 -12.69
CA LEU A 188 1.28 15.10 -12.10
C LEU A 188 2.46 14.17 -11.82
N ASN A 189 3.34 13.99 -12.81
CA ASN A 189 4.48 13.09 -12.65
C ASN A 189 5.54 13.57 -11.65
N ALA A 190 5.61 14.88 -11.38
CA ALA A 190 6.52 15.47 -10.41
C ALA A 190 5.98 15.44 -8.98
N LEU A 191 4.66 15.58 -8.80
CA LEU A 191 4.03 15.79 -7.48
C LEU A 191 3.12 14.65 -6.99
N ALA A 192 2.63 13.81 -7.90
CA ALA A 192 1.53 12.86 -7.67
C ALA A 192 1.86 11.43 -8.13
N THR A 193 3.11 10.99 -7.92
CA THR A 193 3.63 9.68 -8.38
C THR A 193 4.25 8.86 -7.24
N PRO A 194 3.42 8.28 -6.36
CA PRO A 194 3.94 7.40 -5.32
C PRO A 194 4.66 6.19 -5.93
N ASN A 195 5.76 5.76 -5.32
CA ASN A 195 6.46 4.52 -5.65
C ASN A 195 6.89 4.38 -7.12
N LYS A 196 7.32 5.50 -7.76
CA LYS A 196 7.78 5.55 -9.17
C LYS A 196 6.73 5.17 -10.22
N ARG A 197 5.46 5.03 -9.83
CA ARG A 197 4.32 4.86 -10.73
C ARG A 197 4.04 6.16 -11.45
N ARG A 198 3.71 6.13 -12.73
CA ARG A 198 3.62 7.36 -13.55
C ARG A 198 2.28 7.45 -14.26
N TYR A 199 1.83 8.69 -14.40
CA TYR A 199 0.79 9.03 -15.34
C TYR A 199 1.35 8.97 -16.76
N ILE A 200 0.51 8.51 -17.69
CA ILE A 200 0.68 8.68 -19.13
C ILE A 200 -0.47 9.53 -19.68
N ASN A 201 -0.24 10.25 -20.78
CA ASN A 201 -1.31 10.90 -21.51
C ASN A 201 -1.74 10.04 -22.70
N LYS A 202 -3.02 9.70 -22.78
CA LYS A 202 -3.63 9.14 -23.97
C LYS A 202 -4.37 10.23 -24.74
N ARG A 203 -4.03 10.40 -26.02
CA ARG A 203 -4.74 11.28 -26.95
C ARG A 203 -6.01 10.61 -27.43
N LEU A 204 -7.12 11.31 -27.23
CA LEU A 204 -8.42 10.93 -27.77
C LEU A 204 -8.65 11.73 -29.05
N HIS A 205 -9.21 11.08 -30.07
CA HIS A 205 -9.52 11.74 -31.33
C HIS A 205 -10.78 12.61 -31.21
N GLN A 206 -11.05 13.44 -32.22
CA GLN A 206 -12.25 14.28 -32.24
C GLN A 206 -13.51 13.41 -32.30
N ASN A 207 -14.55 13.77 -31.55
CA ASN A 207 -15.80 13.00 -31.42
C ASN A 207 -15.61 11.60 -30.80
N PHE A 208 -14.56 11.41 -30.01
CA PHE A 208 -14.33 10.16 -29.31
C PHE A 208 -15.51 9.81 -28.38
N GLY A 209 -15.89 8.53 -28.34
CA GLY A 209 -16.97 8.02 -27.49
C GLY A 209 -18.31 7.90 -28.20
N VAL A 210 -18.35 8.12 -29.51
CA VAL A 210 -19.55 7.93 -30.34
C VAL A 210 -19.82 6.44 -30.55
N THR A 211 -18.77 5.61 -30.67
CA THR A 211 -18.93 4.16 -30.87
C THR A 211 -18.92 3.40 -29.55
N ASN A 212 -19.58 2.23 -29.51
CA ASN A 212 -19.55 1.34 -28.35
C ASN A 212 -18.12 0.89 -27.99
N ASP A 213 -17.25 0.72 -28.98
CA ASP A 213 -15.87 0.30 -28.75
C ASP A 213 -15.05 1.43 -28.10
N GLU A 214 -15.24 2.68 -28.51
CA GLU A 214 -14.63 3.83 -27.85
C GLU A 214 -15.13 4.01 -26.42
N GLN A 215 -16.44 3.82 -26.20
CA GLN A 215 -17.02 3.83 -24.86
C GLN A 215 -16.40 2.77 -23.96
N LYS A 216 -16.24 1.54 -24.46
CA LYS A 216 -15.55 0.46 -23.74
C LYS A 216 -14.08 0.77 -23.50
N MET A 217 -13.36 1.28 -24.50
CA MET A 217 -11.97 1.69 -24.34
C MET A 217 -11.81 2.74 -23.23
N PHE A 218 -12.67 3.76 -23.24
CA PHE A 218 -12.70 4.77 -22.19
C PHE A 218 -12.95 4.14 -20.82
N TYR A 219 -13.98 3.31 -20.69
CA TYR A 219 -14.28 2.59 -19.47
C TYR A 219 -13.09 1.79 -18.95
N TYR A 220 -12.42 1.00 -19.80
CA TYR A 220 -11.27 0.20 -19.37
C TYR A 220 -10.07 1.05 -18.98
N ASP A 221 -9.78 2.14 -19.70
CA ASP A 221 -8.70 3.08 -19.33
C ASP A 221 -8.97 3.69 -17.94
N ILE A 222 -10.18 4.18 -17.71
CA ILE A 222 -10.57 4.80 -16.44
C ILE A 222 -10.60 3.75 -15.32
N LYS A 223 -11.23 2.59 -15.55
CA LYS A 223 -11.30 1.49 -14.57
C LYS A 223 -9.90 1.04 -14.17
N ASN A 224 -8.99 0.86 -15.14
CA ASN A 224 -7.61 0.49 -14.85
C ASN A 224 -6.90 1.56 -14.00
N SER A 225 -7.11 2.84 -14.28
CA SER A 225 -6.51 3.90 -13.47
C SER A 225 -7.04 3.90 -12.04
N LEU A 226 -8.37 3.84 -11.89
CA LEU A 226 -9.02 3.86 -10.59
C LEU A 226 -8.75 2.59 -9.76
N SER A 227 -8.65 1.42 -10.41
CA SER A 227 -8.33 0.15 -9.74
C SER A 227 -6.94 0.18 -9.12
N HIS A 228 -6.01 0.93 -9.72
CA HIS A 228 -4.67 1.19 -9.20
C HIS A 228 -4.60 2.40 -8.27
N ASN A 229 -5.74 2.96 -7.85
CA ASN A 229 -5.87 4.13 -6.98
C ASN A 229 -5.34 5.44 -7.61
N PHE A 230 -5.37 5.57 -8.94
CA PHE A 230 -4.97 6.78 -9.66
C PHE A 230 -6.23 7.49 -10.19
N PRO A 231 -6.63 8.63 -9.59
CA PRO A 231 -7.66 9.49 -10.17
C PRO A 231 -7.21 9.98 -11.54
N VAL A 232 -8.15 10.17 -12.46
CA VAL A 232 -7.85 10.54 -13.84
C VAL A 232 -8.02 12.03 -14.00
N ALA A 233 -6.96 12.72 -14.43
CA ALA A 233 -7.09 14.09 -14.93
C ALA A 233 -7.59 14.03 -16.37
N LEU A 234 -8.71 14.68 -16.64
CA LEU A 234 -9.36 14.67 -17.94
C LEU A 234 -9.34 16.09 -18.52
N ALA A 235 -8.67 16.24 -19.67
CA ALA A 235 -8.75 17.44 -20.50
C ALA A 235 -9.87 17.24 -21.53
N ILE A 236 -10.90 18.08 -21.44
CA ILE A 236 -12.07 18.02 -22.31
C ILE A 236 -12.15 19.21 -23.25
N TYR A 237 -12.83 19.01 -24.36
CA TYR A 237 -13.41 20.10 -25.13
C TYR A 237 -14.81 19.69 -25.60
N GLY A 238 -15.80 20.03 -24.78
CA GLY A 238 -17.15 19.49 -24.88
C GLY A 238 -18.21 20.38 -24.23
N ARG A 239 -19.42 19.83 -24.11
CA ARG A 239 -20.67 20.54 -23.77
C ARG A 239 -21.43 20.00 -22.57
N TYR A 240 -20.96 18.97 -21.88
CA TYR A 240 -21.74 18.39 -20.78
C TYR A 240 -20.87 18.21 -19.54
N PRO A 241 -21.24 18.73 -18.37
CA PRO A 241 -22.50 19.41 -18.04
C PRO A 241 -22.49 20.94 -18.28
N TRP A 242 -21.53 21.49 -19.04
CA TRP A 242 -21.38 22.94 -19.23
C TRP A 242 -22.27 23.54 -20.33
N THR A 243 -22.71 24.77 -20.14
CA THR A 243 -23.43 25.49 -21.20
C THR A 243 -22.46 25.92 -22.30
N GLY A 244 -22.54 25.25 -23.46
CA GLY A 244 -21.70 25.55 -24.61
C GLY A 244 -20.38 24.76 -24.62
N ASN A 245 -19.55 25.00 -25.64
CA ASN A 245 -18.28 24.28 -25.76
C ASN A 245 -17.20 24.95 -24.93
N MET A 246 -16.51 24.20 -24.08
CA MET A 246 -15.46 24.73 -23.23
C MET A 246 -14.27 23.78 -23.14
N ARG A 247 -13.06 24.33 -23.25
CA ARG A 247 -11.83 23.64 -22.87
C ARG A 247 -11.72 23.65 -21.36
N HIS A 248 -11.59 22.48 -20.75
CA HIS A 248 -11.66 22.39 -19.30
C HIS A 248 -10.90 21.18 -18.77
N TYR A 249 -10.57 21.23 -17.48
CA TYR A 249 -9.98 20.13 -16.74
C TYR A 249 -10.89 19.70 -15.61
N VAL A 250 -11.05 18.40 -15.47
CA VAL A 250 -11.79 17.78 -14.37
C VAL A 250 -11.06 16.53 -13.86
N VAL A 251 -11.47 16.02 -12.70
CA VAL A 251 -10.98 14.76 -12.16
C VAL A 251 -12.08 13.71 -12.20
N ILE A 252 -11.88 12.60 -12.91
CA ILE A 252 -12.69 11.40 -12.69
C ILE A 252 -12.10 10.66 -11.48
N TYR A 253 -12.92 10.49 -10.44
CA TYR A 253 -12.51 9.83 -9.21
C TYR A 253 -13.24 8.52 -8.96
N GLY A 254 -14.24 8.18 -9.78
CA GLY A 254 -15.00 6.95 -9.60
C GLY A 254 -15.83 6.55 -10.81
N ILE A 255 -16.32 5.32 -10.76
CA ILE A 255 -17.32 4.73 -11.65
C ILE A 255 -18.38 4.06 -10.77
N GLU A 256 -19.64 4.39 -10.99
CA GLU A 256 -20.78 3.68 -10.43
C GLU A 256 -21.39 2.78 -11.51
N LEU A 257 -21.43 1.47 -11.24
CA LEU A 257 -22.02 0.50 -12.15
C LEU A 257 -23.54 0.51 -12.03
N ALA A 258 -24.20 0.25 -13.15
CA ALA A 258 -25.65 0.15 -13.26
C ALA A 258 -26.06 -1.21 -13.84
N ALA A 259 -27.36 -1.44 -14.00
CA ALA A 259 -27.86 -2.68 -14.59
C ALA A 259 -27.40 -2.90 -16.05
N THR A 260 -27.12 -1.82 -16.78
CA THR A 260 -26.61 -1.87 -18.16
C THR A 260 -25.44 -0.92 -18.36
N PHE A 261 -24.53 -1.27 -19.28
CA PHE A 261 -23.26 -0.57 -19.52
C PHE A 261 -23.46 0.91 -19.86
N GLU A 262 -24.40 1.22 -20.74
CA GLU A 262 -24.75 2.59 -21.15
C GLU A 262 -25.25 3.50 -20.01
N ASN A 263 -25.63 2.92 -18.87
CA ASN A 263 -26.06 3.63 -17.68
C ASN A 263 -25.00 3.73 -16.59
N TYR A 264 -23.79 3.18 -16.80
CA TYR A 264 -22.69 3.40 -15.87
C TYR A 264 -22.40 4.89 -15.73
N GLN A 265 -22.03 5.34 -14.54
CA GLN A 265 -21.80 6.76 -14.28
C GLN A 265 -20.36 7.02 -13.87
N TYR A 266 -19.73 7.98 -14.53
CA TYR A 266 -18.45 8.52 -14.11
C TYR A 266 -18.68 9.58 -13.05
N LEU A 267 -18.02 9.43 -11.90
CA LEU A 267 -18.02 10.40 -10.82
C LEU A 267 -16.92 11.42 -11.05
N ILE A 268 -17.29 12.68 -11.19
CA ILE A 268 -16.38 13.75 -11.60
C ILE A 268 -16.36 14.86 -10.55
N LEU A 269 -15.15 15.31 -10.21
CA LEU A 269 -14.92 16.59 -9.54
C LEU A 269 -14.57 17.63 -10.59
N ASP A 270 -15.49 18.56 -10.77
CA ASP A 270 -15.37 19.72 -11.64
C ASP A 270 -14.96 20.94 -10.79
N PRO A 271 -13.81 21.58 -11.06
CA PRO A 271 -13.38 22.80 -10.39
C PRO A 271 -14.35 23.99 -10.48
N THR A 272 -15.28 23.97 -11.44
CA THR A 272 -16.29 25.02 -11.65
C THR A 272 -17.63 24.64 -11.05
N LEU A 273 -18.13 23.43 -11.35
CA LEU A 273 -19.49 23.01 -11.00
C LEU A 273 -19.58 22.13 -9.75
N GLY A 274 -18.45 21.66 -9.23
CA GLY A 274 -18.40 20.76 -8.09
C GLY A 274 -18.57 19.29 -8.47
N LYS A 275 -19.37 18.53 -7.71
CA LYS A 275 -19.58 17.10 -7.99
C LYS A 275 -20.58 16.93 -9.12
N VAL A 276 -20.15 16.28 -10.21
CA VAL A 276 -21.00 15.99 -11.36
C VAL A 276 -20.90 14.52 -11.74
N GLN A 277 -21.94 14.01 -12.39
CA GLN A 277 -22.00 12.65 -12.90
C GLN A 277 -22.26 12.68 -14.41
N VAL A 278 -21.56 11.83 -15.15
CA VAL A 278 -21.72 11.69 -16.60
C VAL A 278 -22.00 10.22 -16.91
N LYS A 279 -23.07 9.94 -17.66
CA LYS A 279 -23.36 8.57 -18.06
C LYS A 279 -22.40 8.09 -19.14
N GLN A 280 -22.18 6.78 -19.20
CA GLN A 280 -21.40 6.11 -20.24
C GLN A 280 -21.89 6.47 -21.65
N SER A 281 -23.20 6.54 -21.84
CA SER A 281 -23.84 6.94 -23.10
C SER A 281 -23.62 8.42 -23.48
N GLU A 282 -23.15 9.26 -22.55
CA GLU A 282 -23.00 10.70 -22.73
C GLU A 282 -21.53 11.13 -22.91
N ILE A 283 -20.57 10.20 -22.86
CA ILE A 283 -19.14 10.54 -22.91
C ILE A 283 -18.74 11.29 -24.18
N SER A 284 -19.42 11.06 -25.30
CA SER A 284 -19.17 11.73 -26.58
C SER A 284 -19.38 13.25 -26.46
N ASN A 285 -20.24 13.70 -25.55
CA ASN A 285 -20.47 15.11 -25.27
C ASN A 285 -19.23 15.80 -24.65
N LEU A 286 -18.27 15.04 -24.11
CA LEU A 286 -17.04 15.56 -23.53
C LEU A 286 -15.96 15.86 -24.59
N PHE A 287 -16.07 15.29 -25.80
CA PHE A 287 -14.99 15.28 -26.81
C PHE A 287 -15.45 15.76 -28.21
N SER A 288 -16.38 16.71 -28.26
CA SER A 288 -17.16 17.01 -29.47
C SER A 288 -16.50 17.90 -30.54
N LEU A 289 -15.37 18.56 -30.28
CA LEU A 289 -14.92 19.65 -31.17
C LEU A 289 -13.47 19.64 -31.65
N GLU A 290 -12.51 19.19 -30.85
CA GLU A 290 -11.11 19.16 -31.28
C GLU A 290 -10.48 17.81 -31.00
N ASN A 291 -9.46 17.48 -31.79
CA ASN A 291 -8.55 16.35 -31.58
C ASN A 291 -7.55 16.61 -30.42
N ASN A 292 -8.03 17.23 -29.33
CA ASN A 292 -7.23 17.65 -28.18
C ASN A 292 -7.70 17.04 -26.86
N GLY A 293 -8.70 16.15 -26.88
CA GLY A 293 -9.04 15.34 -25.71
C GLY A 293 -7.82 14.58 -25.20
N ARG A 294 -7.59 14.66 -23.89
CA ARG A 294 -6.50 13.93 -23.21
C ARG A 294 -7.01 13.35 -21.92
N ILE A 295 -6.66 12.10 -21.66
CA ILE A 295 -6.78 11.49 -20.34
C ILE A 295 -5.38 11.22 -19.79
N SER A 296 -5.13 11.69 -18.57
CA SER A 296 -3.95 11.32 -17.80
C SER A 296 -4.31 10.15 -16.89
N ILE A 297 -3.84 8.96 -17.24
CA ILE A 297 -4.18 7.68 -16.58
C ILE A 297 -2.92 6.98 -16.09
N TYR A 298 -3.09 6.05 -15.14
CA TYR A 298 -2.03 5.11 -14.74
C TYR A 298 -1.69 4.13 -15.86
N ASN A 299 -0.39 3.82 -15.96
CA ASN A 299 0.18 2.78 -16.82
C ASN A 299 0.94 1.74 -15.99
#